data_AF-A0A7S1J147-F1
#
_entry.id   AF-A0A7S1J147-F1
#
_cell.length_a   1.000
_cell.length_b   1.000
_cell.length_c   1.000
_cell.angle_alpha   90.00
_cell.angle_beta   90.00
_cell.angle_gamma   90.00
#
_symmetry.space_group_name_H-M   'P 1'
#
loop_
_entity.id
_entity.type
_entity.pdbx_description
1 polymer ?
#
loop_
_entity_poly.entity_id
_entity_poly.type
_entity_poly.pdbx_seq_one_letter_code
_entity_poly.pdbx_strand_id
1 'polypeptide(L)'
;ASTPTPVPGAEPEEPEEPRRSSRGHRSSPASSPAQVVGPKSAPSATADASSGAPRSVPGAKSPGAVPRSNPGLRSPASNAGGPPRIMCTMVDLTKKQKQQLKSMGAVLVERSEELATCTHLVAKELVRTVKMLCGICCVPWIVSSRWIDDSVKANRFMAEDSYTLADNGKHGFALADAMARVRDSGPVFKGWRFHLTPKVQPQELPEIITFAGGTIAPPAADWGPVNCRVVTCETDRKLCCQRYGELDKALFCSSEFVMASVFRQEIVDPPTARIDITAPGRRSRP
;
A
#
# COMPACT_ATOMS: atom_id res chain seq x y z
N ALA A 1 36.43 -8.36 57.91
CA ALA A 1 35.26 -8.69 58.74
C ALA A 1 34.08 -7.84 58.26
N SER A 2 32.88 -8.41 58.19
CA SER A 2 31.77 -7.85 57.41
C SER A 2 31.01 -6.73 58.12
N THR A 3 30.61 -5.70 57.38
CA THR A 3 29.58 -4.72 57.79
C THR A 3 28.41 -4.77 56.80
N PRO A 4 27.19 -5.15 57.23
CA PRO A 4 26.00 -5.06 56.39
C PRO A 4 25.36 -3.67 56.48
N THR A 5 24.94 -3.12 55.33
CA THR A 5 24.15 -1.88 55.25
C THR A 5 22.66 -2.23 55.13
N PRO A 6 21.74 -1.57 55.86
CA PRO A 6 20.32 -1.92 55.87
C PRO A 6 19.51 -1.31 54.72
N VAL A 7 18.40 -1.96 54.39
CA VAL A 7 17.27 -1.41 53.61
C VAL A 7 16.09 -1.25 54.57
N PRO A 8 15.43 -0.08 54.61
CA PRO A 8 13.96 -0.10 54.43
C PRO A 8 13.42 1.17 53.73
N GLY A 9 12.17 1.10 53.25
CA GLY A 9 11.41 2.29 52.85
C GLY A 9 10.40 2.04 51.73
N ALA A 10 9.21 1.53 52.08
CA ALA A 10 8.07 1.45 51.16
C ALA A 10 7.35 2.81 51.03
N GLU A 11 6.46 2.89 50.04
CA GLU A 11 5.70 4.07 49.61
C GLU A 11 4.72 4.62 50.67
N PRO A 12 4.18 5.82 50.42
CA PRO A 12 2.73 6.01 50.53
C PRO A 12 2.09 6.49 49.21
N GLU A 13 0.94 5.92 48.87
CA GLU A 13 -0.01 6.49 47.91
C GLU A 13 -0.70 7.74 48.46
N GLU A 14 -1.10 8.67 47.58
CA GLU A 14 -2.16 9.66 47.84
C GLU A 14 -3.01 9.90 46.57
N PRO A 15 -4.27 10.39 46.68
CA PRO A 15 -5.38 9.77 45.96
C PRO A 15 -6.01 10.58 44.80
N GLU A 16 -6.86 9.92 44.00
CA GLU A 16 -7.81 10.56 43.07
C GLU A 16 -9.00 11.23 43.80
N GLU A 17 -9.47 12.37 43.27
CA GLU A 17 -10.92 12.67 43.26
C GLU A 17 -11.36 13.39 41.96
N PRO A 18 -12.57 13.10 41.42
CA PRO A 18 -13.09 13.69 40.18
C PRO A 18 -14.20 14.73 40.39
N ARG A 19 -14.60 15.44 39.32
CA ARG A 19 -15.86 16.21 39.01
C ARG A 19 -15.50 17.49 38.22
N ARG A 20 -16.35 18.14 37.39
CA ARG A 20 -17.78 17.96 37.01
C ARG A 20 -18.05 18.54 35.61
N SER A 21 -19.23 18.27 35.05
CA SER A 21 -19.73 18.80 33.78
C SER A 21 -20.32 20.21 33.86
N SER A 22 -20.45 20.89 32.70
CA SER A 22 -21.52 21.87 32.45
C SER A 22 -21.90 21.95 30.96
N ARG A 23 -23.15 22.39 30.69
CA ARG A 23 -23.77 22.56 29.35
C ARG A 23 -23.97 24.06 29.07
N GLY A 24 -23.98 24.44 27.79
CA GLY A 24 -24.64 25.65 27.26
C GLY A 24 -24.32 25.82 25.76
N HIS A 25 -25.24 25.62 24.81
CA HIS A 25 -26.44 26.41 24.42
C HIS A 25 -26.16 27.39 23.26
N ARG A 26 -26.79 27.10 22.10
CA ARG A 26 -27.39 28.06 21.11
C ARG A 26 -26.42 29.07 20.42
N SER A 27 -26.58 29.54 19.18
CA SER A 27 -27.71 29.53 18.21
C SER A 27 -27.18 29.66 16.77
N SER A 28 -27.97 29.29 15.76
CA SER A 28 -27.85 29.87 14.39
C SER A 28 -28.50 31.26 14.35
N PRO A 29 -28.21 32.09 13.33
CA PRO A 29 -29.07 32.08 12.13
C PRO A 29 -28.30 32.21 10.79
N ALA A 30 -29.06 32.13 9.69
CA ALA A 30 -28.55 32.08 8.32
C ALA A 30 -28.48 33.46 7.63
N SER A 31 -27.70 33.54 6.55
CA SER A 31 -27.95 34.48 5.44
C SER A 31 -27.17 34.11 4.16
N SER A 32 -27.92 33.72 3.12
CA SER A 32 -27.60 34.04 1.72
C SER A 32 -28.52 35.19 1.31
N PRO A 33 -28.13 36.09 0.39
CA PRO A 33 -28.62 35.91 -0.98
C PRO A 33 -27.69 36.45 -2.09
N ALA A 34 -27.79 35.89 -3.30
CA ALA A 34 -27.95 36.64 -4.55
C ALA A 34 -27.98 35.68 -5.75
N GLN A 35 -29.09 35.64 -6.48
CA GLN A 35 -29.12 35.16 -7.86
C GLN A 35 -28.79 36.33 -8.80
N VAL A 36 -28.10 36.06 -9.91
CA VAL A 36 -28.06 36.96 -11.07
C VAL A 36 -28.50 36.18 -12.31
N VAL A 37 -29.29 36.83 -13.16
CA VAL A 37 -30.10 36.20 -14.21
C VAL A 37 -29.56 36.53 -15.61
N GLY A 38 -29.16 35.49 -16.35
CA GLY A 38 -29.14 35.46 -17.83
C GLY A 38 -28.15 36.40 -18.56
N PRO A 39 -28.19 36.44 -19.91
CA PRO A 39 -29.11 35.73 -20.82
C PRO A 39 -28.44 34.73 -21.80
N LYS A 40 -29.30 34.06 -22.58
CA LYS A 40 -28.96 33.13 -23.68
C LYS A 40 -28.43 33.84 -24.93
N SER A 41 -27.60 33.16 -25.72
CA SER A 41 -27.68 33.21 -27.19
C SER A 41 -26.95 32.04 -27.89
N ALA A 42 -27.69 31.29 -28.69
CA ALA A 42 -27.24 30.51 -29.85
C ALA A 42 -28.21 30.86 -30.99
N PRO A 43 -27.76 30.96 -32.26
CA PRO A 43 -27.83 29.87 -33.25
C PRO A 43 -26.56 29.87 -34.17
N SER A 44 -26.40 29.08 -35.25
CA SER A 44 -26.86 27.74 -35.67
C SER A 44 -25.99 27.30 -36.88
N ALA A 45 -25.97 25.99 -37.14
CA ALA A 45 -25.55 25.26 -38.34
C ALA A 45 -24.96 25.97 -39.57
N THR A 46 -23.90 25.36 -40.11
CA THR A 46 -23.86 24.94 -41.52
C THR A 46 -23.50 23.45 -41.62
N ALA A 47 -24.12 22.75 -42.55
CA ALA A 47 -23.78 21.36 -42.89
C ALA A 47 -22.90 21.34 -44.14
N ASP A 48 -22.11 20.28 -44.31
CA ASP A 48 -21.91 19.72 -45.65
C ASP A 48 -21.58 18.22 -45.57
N ALA A 49 -21.83 17.50 -46.66
CA ALA A 49 -21.72 16.04 -46.70
C ALA A 49 -21.23 15.53 -48.06
N SER A 50 -20.19 14.69 -48.09
CA SER A 50 -19.94 13.82 -49.24
C SER A 50 -19.14 12.56 -48.93
N SER A 51 -19.79 11.43 -49.21
CA SER A 51 -19.28 10.12 -49.62
C SER A 51 -17.87 10.05 -50.24
N GLY A 52 -17.17 8.91 -50.04
CA GLY A 52 -16.04 8.55 -50.92
C GLY A 52 -15.09 7.44 -50.43
N ALA A 53 -15.51 6.17 -50.43
CA ALA A 53 -14.58 5.03 -50.55
C ALA A 53 -14.39 4.70 -52.05
N PRO A 54 -13.28 4.08 -52.51
CA PRO A 54 -13.15 2.63 -52.34
C PRO A 54 -11.71 2.01 -52.40
N ARG A 55 -11.72 0.67 -52.28
CA ARG A 55 -10.80 -0.35 -52.83
C ARG A 55 -9.53 -0.78 -52.07
N SER A 56 -9.50 -2.10 -51.89
CA SER A 56 -8.47 -2.98 -51.34
C SER A 56 -7.82 -3.83 -52.44
N VAL A 57 -6.58 -4.32 -52.20
CA VAL A 57 -5.98 -5.67 -52.48
C VAL A 57 -4.42 -5.57 -52.42
N PRO A 58 -3.61 -6.65 -52.39
CA PRO A 58 -3.49 -7.55 -51.23
C PRO A 58 -2.04 -8.02 -50.88
N GLY A 59 -1.85 -8.55 -49.66
CA GLY A 59 -1.03 -9.76 -49.43
C GLY A 59 0.47 -9.63 -49.06
N ALA A 60 0.81 -10.12 -47.86
CA ALA A 60 2.06 -10.79 -47.54
C ALA A 60 1.82 -11.78 -46.37
N LYS A 61 2.50 -12.93 -46.32
CA LYS A 61 2.34 -13.99 -45.30
C LYS A 61 3.65 -14.30 -44.56
N SER A 62 3.48 -14.89 -43.37
CA SER A 62 4.45 -15.72 -42.61
C SER A 62 5.29 -14.99 -41.53
N PRO A 63 5.78 -15.71 -40.49
CA PRO A 63 4.95 -16.54 -39.59
C PRO A 63 5.34 -16.44 -38.08
N GLY A 64 4.43 -16.85 -37.19
CA GLY A 64 4.78 -17.49 -35.91
C GLY A 64 5.22 -16.60 -34.74
N ALA A 65 4.27 -16.19 -33.90
CA ALA A 65 4.53 -15.74 -32.53
C ALA A 65 3.60 -16.44 -31.54
N VAL A 66 4.18 -17.16 -30.57
CA VAL A 66 3.46 -17.82 -29.48
C VAL A 66 2.85 -16.78 -28.53
N PRO A 67 1.56 -16.89 -28.14
CA PRO A 67 0.98 -15.98 -27.16
C PRO A 67 1.52 -16.30 -25.76
N ARG A 68 2.53 -15.53 -25.32
CA ARG A 68 2.89 -15.46 -23.89
C ARG A 68 1.70 -14.83 -23.14
N SER A 69 0.99 -15.64 -22.37
CA SER A 69 -0.11 -15.17 -21.52
C SER A 69 0.42 -14.32 -20.36
N ASN A 70 0.42 -13.01 -20.55
CA ASN A 70 0.70 -12.05 -19.49
C ASN A 70 -0.59 -11.86 -18.64
N PRO A 71 -0.60 -12.06 -17.31
CA PRO A 71 -1.81 -11.88 -16.50
C PRO A 71 -2.14 -10.40 -16.32
N GLY A 72 -2.85 -9.83 -17.30
CA GLY A 72 -3.29 -8.43 -17.30
C GLY A 72 -4.53 -8.19 -16.44
N LEU A 73 -4.52 -7.06 -15.73
CA LEU A 73 -5.59 -6.42 -14.96
C LEU A 73 -7.02 -6.77 -15.40
N ARG A 74 -7.88 -7.09 -14.42
CA ARG A 74 -9.34 -7.03 -14.56
C ARG A 74 -9.89 -5.77 -13.91
N SER A 75 -10.78 -5.07 -14.62
CA SER A 75 -11.57 -3.96 -14.08
C SER A 75 -12.50 -4.42 -12.94
N PRO A 76 -12.87 -3.54 -11.99
CA PRO A 76 -13.73 -3.89 -10.87
C PRO A 76 -15.20 -3.97 -11.33
N ALA A 77 -15.58 -5.12 -11.89
CA ALA A 77 -16.96 -5.56 -11.94
C ALA A 77 -17.26 -6.37 -10.68
N SER A 78 -18.28 -5.99 -9.93
CA SER A 78 -18.86 -6.84 -8.88
C SER A 78 -19.23 -8.20 -9.48
N ASN A 79 -18.86 -9.28 -8.78
CA ASN A 79 -18.86 -10.67 -9.30
C ASN A 79 -17.97 -10.94 -10.53
N ALA A 80 -16.65 -10.91 -10.34
CA ALA A 80 -15.69 -11.59 -11.22
C ALA A 80 -15.72 -13.14 -11.09
N GLY A 81 -16.90 -13.75 -11.18
CA GLY A 81 -17.12 -15.14 -11.63
C GLY A 81 -16.60 -16.31 -10.78
N GLY A 82 -16.15 -16.11 -9.55
CA GLY A 82 -15.61 -17.21 -8.71
C GLY A 82 -15.81 -16.98 -7.20
N PRO A 83 -15.65 -18.04 -6.38
CA PRO A 83 -15.79 -17.94 -4.93
C PRO A 83 -14.71 -17.03 -4.31
N PRO A 84 -15.02 -16.28 -3.23
CA PRO A 84 -14.04 -15.43 -2.57
C PRO A 84 -12.81 -16.20 -2.11
N ARG A 85 -11.64 -15.74 -2.57
CA ARG A 85 -10.33 -16.13 -2.06
C ARG A 85 -9.91 -15.11 -1.02
N ILE A 86 -9.87 -15.53 0.25
CA ILE A 86 -9.80 -14.67 1.44
C ILE A 86 -8.47 -14.92 2.17
N MET A 87 -7.70 -13.87 2.39
CA MET A 87 -6.62 -13.85 3.37
C MET A 87 -6.95 -12.89 4.51
N CYS A 88 -6.50 -13.20 5.72
CA CYS A 88 -6.61 -12.31 6.88
C CYS A 88 -5.25 -11.70 7.26
N THR A 89 -5.26 -10.46 7.75
CA THR A 89 -4.14 -9.81 8.44
C THR A 89 -4.64 -9.14 9.73
N MET A 90 -3.98 -9.37 10.85
CA MET A 90 -4.41 -8.91 12.19
C MET A 90 -5.85 -9.35 12.58
N VAL A 91 -6.35 -10.45 12.00
CA VAL A 91 -7.69 -11.03 12.24
C VAL A 91 -7.58 -12.55 12.31
N ASP A 92 -7.95 -13.12 13.45
CA ASP A 92 -7.98 -14.57 13.66
C ASP A 92 -9.38 -15.12 13.45
N LEU A 93 -9.52 -16.05 12.50
CA LEU A 93 -10.80 -16.73 12.23
C LEU A 93 -10.96 -17.96 13.14
N THR A 94 -12.06 -18.01 13.88
CA THR A 94 -12.43 -19.20 14.66
C THR A 94 -12.63 -20.42 13.76
N LYS A 95 -12.45 -21.63 14.32
CA LYS A 95 -12.71 -22.89 13.59
C LYS A 95 -14.11 -22.91 12.94
N LYS A 96 -15.11 -22.37 13.65
CA LYS A 96 -16.50 -22.26 13.17
C LYS A 96 -16.62 -21.30 11.98
N GLN A 97 -16.08 -20.07 12.05
CA GLN A 97 -16.04 -19.15 10.91
C GLN A 97 -15.30 -19.79 9.71
N LYS A 98 -14.14 -20.44 9.93
CA LYS A 98 -13.40 -21.12 8.87
C LYS A 98 -14.23 -22.21 8.17
N GLN A 99 -15.04 -22.97 8.92
CA GLN A 99 -15.96 -23.98 8.36
C GLN A 99 -17.10 -23.34 7.58
N GLN A 100 -17.76 -22.31 8.14
CA GLN A 100 -18.90 -21.63 7.51
C GLN A 100 -18.50 -20.89 6.21
N LEU A 101 -17.34 -20.24 6.19
CA LEU A 101 -16.80 -19.61 4.98
C LEU A 101 -16.55 -20.65 3.88
N LYS A 102 -15.98 -21.81 4.22
CA LYS A 102 -15.75 -22.91 3.27
C LYS A 102 -17.06 -23.54 2.78
N SER A 103 -18.09 -23.68 3.62
CA SER A 103 -19.40 -24.19 3.17
C SER A 103 -20.16 -23.20 2.29
N MET A 104 -19.90 -21.89 2.42
CA MET A 104 -20.35 -20.87 1.45
C MET A 104 -19.48 -20.84 0.17
N GLY A 105 -18.45 -21.68 0.08
CA GLY A 105 -17.59 -21.84 -1.10
C GLY A 105 -16.26 -21.07 -1.07
N ALA A 106 -16.00 -20.23 -0.06
CA ALA A 106 -14.76 -19.45 -0.03
C ALA A 106 -13.50 -20.30 0.18
N VAL A 107 -12.42 -19.87 -0.47
CA VAL A 107 -11.08 -20.43 -0.28
C VAL A 107 -10.32 -19.55 0.71
N LEU A 108 -9.90 -20.14 1.82
CA LEU A 108 -9.03 -19.46 2.78
C LEU A 108 -7.57 -19.62 2.36
N VAL A 109 -6.89 -18.51 2.16
CA VAL A 109 -5.48 -18.44 1.74
C VAL A 109 -4.64 -18.07 2.95
N GLU A 110 -3.80 -19.00 3.41
CA GLU A 110 -3.01 -18.83 4.64
C GLU A 110 -1.55 -18.43 4.35
N ARG A 111 -1.01 -18.87 3.20
CA ARG A 111 0.36 -18.61 2.70
C ARG A 111 0.49 -17.26 1.99
N SER A 112 1.53 -16.48 2.30
CA SER A 112 1.74 -15.13 1.74
C SER A 112 2.03 -15.15 0.24
N GLU A 113 2.72 -16.19 -0.25
CA GLU A 113 3.08 -16.37 -1.66
C GLU A 113 1.84 -16.52 -2.57
N GLU A 114 0.70 -16.92 -2.00
CA GLU A 114 -0.59 -17.02 -2.70
C GLU A 114 -1.42 -15.73 -2.64
N LEU A 115 -0.91 -14.64 -2.05
CA LEU A 115 -1.64 -13.37 -1.91
C LEU A 115 -2.06 -12.77 -3.25
N ALA A 116 -1.28 -12.95 -4.32
CA ALA A 116 -1.66 -12.55 -5.68
C ALA A 116 -2.90 -13.30 -6.23
N THR A 117 -3.32 -14.39 -5.57
CA THR A 117 -4.56 -15.11 -5.90
C THR A 117 -5.75 -14.67 -5.03
N CYS A 118 -5.55 -13.77 -4.07
CA CYS A 118 -6.60 -13.32 -3.17
C CYS A 118 -7.50 -12.30 -3.86
N THR A 119 -8.80 -12.48 -3.66
CA THR A 119 -9.83 -11.50 -4.03
C THR A 119 -10.09 -10.51 -2.89
N HIS A 120 -9.89 -10.97 -1.65
CA HIS A 120 -10.24 -10.27 -0.42
C HIS A 120 -9.09 -10.36 0.60
N LEU A 121 -8.65 -9.20 1.10
CA LEU A 121 -7.80 -9.09 2.28
C LEU A 121 -8.65 -8.52 3.42
N VAL A 122 -8.88 -9.34 4.43
CA VAL A 122 -9.65 -8.97 5.62
C VAL A 122 -8.69 -8.47 6.69
N ALA A 123 -8.93 -7.26 7.19
CA ALA A 123 -8.11 -6.63 8.22
C ALA A 123 -8.94 -6.06 9.38
N LYS A 124 -8.29 -5.90 10.53
CA LYS A 124 -8.87 -5.22 11.70
C LYS A 124 -8.73 -3.71 11.59
N GLU A 125 -7.58 -3.24 11.12
CA GLU A 125 -7.24 -1.85 10.91
C GLU A 125 -6.17 -1.70 9.81
N LEU A 126 -6.06 -0.50 9.25
CA LEU A 126 -5.04 -0.16 8.28
C LEU A 126 -3.69 0.02 8.99
N VAL A 127 -2.80 -0.98 8.90
CA VAL A 127 -1.45 -1.00 9.51
C VAL A 127 -0.47 -1.64 8.52
N ARG A 128 0.81 -1.20 8.53
CA ARG A 128 1.88 -1.67 7.63
C ARG A 128 2.38 -3.09 7.97
N THR A 129 1.52 -4.10 7.88
CA THR A 129 1.95 -5.50 7.85
C THR A 129 2.43 -5.88 6.45
N VAL A 130 3.27 -6.91 6.31
CA VAL A 130 3.70 -7.43 4.99
C VAL A 130 2.49 -7.75 4.11
N LYS A 131 1.49 -8.45 4.67
CA LYS A 131 0.23 -8.78 3.99
C LYS A 131 -0.58 -7.56 3.55
N MET A 132 -0.56 -6.47 4.32
CA MET A 132 -1.20 -5.21 3.90
C MET A 132 -0.42 -4.51 2.79
N LEU A 133 0.91 -4.39 2.92
CA LEU A 133 1.77 -3.75 1.93
C LEU A 133 1.68 -4.45 0.56
N CYS A 134 1.86 -5.78 0.53
CA CYS A 134 1.70 -6.57 -0.70
C CYS A 134 0.23 -6.63 -1.17
N GLY A 135 -0.72 -6.58 -0.23
CA GLY A 135 -2.16 -6.65 -0.51
C GLY A 135 -2.66 -5.43 -1.28
N ILE A 136 -2.24 -4.23 -0.89
CA ILE A 136 -2.56 -2.97 -1.59
C ILE A 136 -2.10 -3.02 -3.06
N CYS A 137 -1.00 -3.71 -3.37
CA CYS A 137 -0.50 -3.83 -4.74
C CYS A 137 -1.35 -4.72 -5.67
N CYS A 138 -2.20 -5.61 -5.16
CA CYS A 138 -2.79 -6.67 -6.00
C CYS A 138 -4.20 -7.18 -5.63
N VAL A 139 -4.65 -7.02 -4.39
CA VAL A 139 -5.93 -7.60 -3.93
C VAL A 139 -7.08 -6.63 -4.22
N PRO A 140 -8.11 -7.01 -5.00
CA PRO A 140 -9.20 -6.10 -5.39
C PRO A 140 -9.94 -5.46 -4.20
N TRP A 141 -10.17 -6.21 -3.12
CA TRP A 141 -10.95 -5.76 -1.98
C TRP A 141 -10.15 -5.85 -0.67
N ILE A 142 -9.98 -4.72 0.00
CA ILE A 142 -9.44 -4.66 1.37
C ILE A 142 -10.57 -4.22 2.30
N VAL A 143 -11.06 -5.17 3.11
CA VAL A 143 -12.29 -5.03 3.90
C VAL A 143 -12.05 -5.25 5.39
N SER A 144 -12.92 -4.67 6.21
CA SER A 144 -12.94 -4.89 7.66
C SER A 144 -13.40 -6.30 8.04
N SER A 145 -13.01 -6.78 9.22
CA SER A 145 -13.45 -8.09 9.75
C SER A 145 -14.97 -8.28 9.79
N ARG A 146 -15.74 -7.19 9.91
CA ARG A 146 -17.21 -7.20 9.90
C ARG A 146 -17.79 -7.84 8.63
N TRP A 147 -17.09 -7.78 7.50
CA TRP A 147 -17.52 -8.43 6.27
C TRP A 147 -17.66 -9.95 6.44
N ILE A 148 -16.73 -10.57 7.19
CA ILE A 148 -16.80 -11.99 7.54
C ILE A 148 -17.95 -12.26 8.49
N ASP A 149 -18.07 -11.47 9.56
CA ASP A 149 -19.07 -11.70 10.61
C ASP A 149 -20.50 -11.59 10.06
N ASP A 150 -20.79 -10.56 9.28
CA ASP A 150 -22.11 -10.37 8.65
C ASP A 150 -22.36 -11.38 7.53
N SER A 151 -21.34 -11.76 6.73
CA SER A 151 -21.50 -12.79 5.71
C SER A 151 -21.82 -14.16 6.32
N VAL A 152 -21.13 -14.52 7.40
CA VAL A 152 -21.38 -15.76 8.16
C VAL A 152 -22.76 -15.73 8.82
N LYS A 153 -23.20 -14.58 9.34
CA LYS A 153 -24.53 -14.39 9.93
C LYS A 153 -25.66 -14.46 8.88
N ALA A 154 -25.42 -13.94 7.68
CA ALA A 154 -26.37 -13.95 6.57
C ALA A 154 -26.35 -15.25 5.74
N ASN A 155 -25.38 -16.15 6.00
CA ASN A 155 -25.10 -17.35 5.21
C ASN A 155 -24.92 -17.08 3.70
N ARG A 156 -24.34 -15.92 3.37
CA ARG A 156 -23.96 -15.49 2.01
C ARG A 156 -22.90 -14.40 2.11
N PHE A 157 -22.09 -14.21 1.08
CA PHE A 157 -21.18 -13.07 1.05
C PHE A 157 -21.95 -11.75 0.92
N MET A 158 -21.55 -10.77 1.72
CA MET A 158 -22.07 -9.41 1.68
C MET A 158 -21.35 -8.59 0.59
N ALA A 159 -22.00 -7.56 0.06
CA ALA A 159 -21.37 -6.65 -0.89
C ALA A 159 -20.21 -5.89 -0.22
N GLU A 160 -19.09 -5.80 -0.91
CA GLU A 160 -17.79 -5.37 -0.37
C GLU A 160 -17.75 -3.88 0.00
N ASP A 161 -18.43 -3.02 -0.78
CA ASP A 161 -18.37 -1.55 -0.68
C ASP A 161 -18.61 -1.04 0.75
N SER A 162 -19.66 -1.54 1.39
CA SER A 162 -20.09 -1.22 2.76
C SER A 162 -19.11 -1.65 3.85
N TYR A 163 -18.09 -2.43 3.51
CA TYR A 163 -17.10 -2.99 4.45
C TYR A 163 -15.66 -2.57 4.14
N THR A 164 -15.45 -1.72 3.13
CA THR A 164 -14.14 -1.12 2.79
C THR A 164 -13.40 -0.66 4.04
N LEU A 165 -12.13 -1.07 4.17
CA LEU A 165 -11.34 -0.78 5.36
C LEU A 165 -11.07 0.73 5.49
N ALA A 166 -11.57 1.33 6.57
CA ALA A 166 -11.41 2.77 6.82
C ALA A 166 -9.97 3.15 7.19
N ASP A 167 -9.46 4.24 6.60
CA ASP A 167 -8.31 4.98 7.14
C ASP A 167 -8.82 5.94 8.22
N ASN A 168 -8.45 5.70 9.48
CA ASN A 168 -8.84 6.55 10.63
C ASN A 168 -8.03 7.86 10.68
N GLY A 169 -7.61 8.39 9.53
CA GLY A 169 -6.72 9.56 9.40
C GLY A 169 -5.29 9.35 9.89
N LYS A 170 -4.95 8.17 10.43
CA LYS A 170 -3.66 7.87 11.09
C LYS A 170 -2.46 8.03 10.14
N HIS A 171 -2.66 7.79 8.84
CA HIS A 171 -1.58 7.71 7.85
C HIS A 171 -1.57 8.86 6.85
N GLY A 172 -2.63 9.67 6.83
CA GLY A 172 -2.77 10.85 5.97
C GLY A 172 -2.68 10.56 4.46
N PHE A 173 -3.36 9.53 3.94
CA PHE A 173 -3.36 9.25 2.49
C PHE A 173 -4.62 8.62 1.87
N ALA A 174 -5.55 8.09 2.68
CA ALA A 174 -6.74 7.35 2.25
C ALA A 174 -6.48 6.06 1.43
N LEU A 175 -6.99 4.92 1.91
CA LEU A 175 -6.76 3.62 1.27
C LEU A 175 -7.32 3.53 -0.15
N ALA A 176 -8.52 4.07 -0.38
CA ALA A 176 -9.18 4.03 -1.68
C ALA A 176 -8.36 4.71 -2.79
N ASP A 177 -7.65 5.80 -2.46
CA ASP A 177 -6.83 6.54 -3.42
C ASP A 177 -5.56 5.77 -3.78
N ALA A 178 -4.95 5.07 -2.81
CA ALA A 178 -3.80 4.18 -3.08
C ALA A 178 -4.21 2.99 -3.96
N MET A 179 -5.36 2.37 -3.68
CA MET A 179 -5.93 1.30 -4.51
C MET A 179 -6.27 1.78 -5.93
N ALA A 180 -6.78 3.01 -6.07
CA ALA A 180 -7.03 3.64 -7.36
C ALA A 180 -5.74 3.85 -8.16
N ARG A 181 -4.67 4.37 -7.53
CA ARG A 181 -3.35 4.54 -8.17
C ARG A 181 -2.83 3.23 -8.78
N VAL A 182 -2.96 2.10 -8.08
CA VAL A 182 -2.57 0.77 -8.58
C VAL A 182 -3.38 0.36 -9.81
N ARG A 183 -4.71 0.52 -9.75
CA ARG A 183 -5.61 0.15 -10.86
C ARG A 183 -5.37 1.01 -12.10
N ASP A 184 -5.13 2.30 -11.89
CA ASP A 184 -5.16 3.31 -12.96
C ASP A 184 -3.76 3.56 -13.57
N SER A 185 -2.68 3.42 -12.78
CA SER A 185 -1.28 3.62 -13.22
C SER A 185 -0.43 2.34 -13.23
N GLY A 186 -0.88 1.28 -12.58
CA GLY A 186 -0.11 0.05 -12.35
C GLY A 186 0.77 0.12 -11.09
N PRO A 187 1.67 -0.85 -10.90
CA PRO A 187 2.46 -0.97 -9.68
C PRO A 187 3.42 0.21 -9.44
N VAL A 188 3.48 0.73 -8.22
CA VAL A 188 4.26 1.94 -7.84
C VAL A 188 5.75 1.85 -8.18
N PHE A 189 6.35 0.67 -8.15
CA PHE A 189 7.76 0.44 -8.47
C PHE A 189 8.00 -0.17 -9.85
N LYS A 190 7.03 -0.08 -10.77
CA LYS A 190 7.20 -0.47 -12.17
C LYS A 190 8.43 0.23 -12.78
N GLY A 191 9.42 -0.56 -13.19
CA GLY A 191 10.67 -0.07 -13.77
C GLY A 191 11.70 0.40 -12.74
N TRP A 192 11.49 0.16 -11.44
CA TRP A 192 12.48 0.42 -10.41
C TRP A 192 13.41 -0.78 -10.15
N ARG A 193 14.66 -0.48 -9.82
CA ARG A 193 15.69 -1.43 -9.40
C ARG A 193 16.11 -1.17 -7.95
N PHE A 194 16.20 -2.24 -7.15
CA PHE A 194 16.58 -2.17 -5.75
C PHE A 194 17.76 -3.09 -5.48
N HIS A 195 18.75 -2.59 -4.74
CA HIS A 195 19.74 -3.41 -4.08
C HIS A 195 19.44 -3.41 -2.57
N LEU A 196 19.44 -4.58 -1.94
CA LEU A 196 19.20 -4.73 -0.50
C LEU A 196 20.49 -5.17 0.19
N THR A 197 20.89 -4.49 1.27
CA THR A 197 22.05 -4.93 2.06
C THR A 197 21.66 -6.03 3.05
N PRO A 198 22.59 -6.92 3.46
CA PRO A 198 22.25 -8.17 4.14
C PRO A 198 21.48 -8.04 5.46
N LYS A 199 21.61 -6.91 6.18
CA LYS A 199 20.99 -6.69 7.49
C LYS A 199 19.82 -5.71 7.46
N VAL A 200 19.32 -5.35 6.28
CA VAL A 200 18.12 -4.53 6.16
C VAL A 200 16.90 -5.26 6.78
N GLN A 201 15.95 -4.51 7.32
CA GLN A 201 14.73 -5.04 7.94
C GLN A 201 13.51 -4.25 7.45
N PRO A 202 12.34 -4.88 7.23
CA PRO A 202 12.05 -6.31 7.43
C PRO A 202 12.73 -7.23 6.40
N GLN A 203 12.85 -8.52 6.69
CA GLN A 203 13.44 -9.52 5.77
C GLN A 203 12.56 -9.76 4.54
N GLU A 204 11.28 -9.42 4.63
CA GLU A 204 10.24 -9.55 3.60
C GLU A 204 10.25 -8.38 2.57
N LEU A 205 11.18 -7.43 2.68
CA LEU A 205 11.37 -6.37 1.67
C LEU A 205 11.51 -6.89 0.21
N PRO A 206 12.19 -8.02 -0.08
CA PRO A 206 12.22 -8.61 -1.41
C PRO A 206 10.82 -8.89 -1.98
N GLU A 207 9.93 -9.46 -1.15
CA GLU A 207 8.56 -9.79 -1.51
C GLU A 207 7.74 -8.51 -1.74
N ILE A 208 7.82 -7.55 -0.81
CA ILE A 208 7.14 -6.25 -0.89
C ILE A 208 7.52 -5.50 -2.17
N ILE A 209 8.81 -5.44 -2.50
CA ILE A 209 9.31 -4.80 -3.73
C ILE A 209 8.77 -5.50 -4.99
N THR A 210 8.75 -6.83 -4.98
CA THR A 210 8.28 -7.65 -6.11
C THR A 210 6.78 -7.46 -6.35
N PHE A 211 5.96 -7.49 -5.30
CA PHE A 211 4.52 -7.20 -5.39
C PHE A 211 4.25 -5.78 -5.91
N ALA A 212 5.09 -4.80 -5.52
CA ALA A 212 5.03 -3.43 -6.01
C ALA A 212 5.58 -3.24 -7.44
N GLY A 213 6.00 -4.32 -8.12
CA GLY A 213 6.50 -4.29 -9.50
C GLY A 213 7.95 -3.83 -9.67
N GLY A 214 8.69 -3.69 -8.57
CA GLY A 214 10.12 -3.43 -8.57
C GLY A 214 10.94 -4.70 -8.79
N THR A 215 12.22 -4.52 -9.14
CA THR A 215 13.16 -5.62 -9.38
C THR A 215 14.33 -5.55 -8.42
N ILE A 216 14.88 -6.70 -8.03
CA ILE A 216 16.06 -6.77 -7.15
C ILE A 216 17.27 -7.10 -7.99
N ALA A 217 18.31 -6.29 -7.90
CA ALA A 217 19.54 -6.45 -8.67
C ALA A 217 20.76 -5.93 -7.89
N PRO A 218 21.98 -6.43 -8.16
CA PRO A 218 23.20 -5.78 -7.71
C PRO A 218 23.39 -4.42 -8.41
N PRO A 219 24.06 -3.43 -7.79
CA PRO A 219 24.42 -2.19 -8.46
C PRO A 219 25.26 -2.47 -9.70
N ALA A 220 24.94 -1.78 -10.80
CA ALA A 220 25.56 -1.93 -12.10
C ALA A 220 26.13 -0.59 -12.60
N ALA A 221 26.92 -0.58 -13.67
CA ALA A 221 27.52 0.64 -14.21
C ALA A 221 26.48 1.68 -14.72
N ASP A 222 25.26 1.23 -15.03
CA ASP A 222 24.13 2.06 -15.47
C ASP A 222 23.16 2.43 -14.32
N TRP A 223 23.56 2.22 -13.06
CA TRP A 223 22.71 2.42 -11.87
C TRP A 223 22.61 3.90 -11.50
N GLY A 224 21.87 4.66 -12.32
CA GLY A 224 21.63 6.09 -12.12
C GLY A 224 20.67 6.40 -10.94
N PRO A 225 20.63 7.66 -10.48
CA PRO A 225 19.82 8.09 -9.32
C PRO A 225 18.29 8.03 -9.56
N VAL A 226 17.85 7.86 -10.81
CA VAL A 226 16.44 7.74 -11.19
C VAL A 226 16.03 6.26 -11.14
N ASN A 227 14.92 5.99 -10.47
CA ASN A 227 14.30 4.66 -10.32
C ASN A 227 15.22 3.55 -9.79
N CYS A 228 16.38 3.88 -9.21
CA CYS A 228 17.28 2.90 -8.61
C CYS A 228 17.59 3.27 -7.15
N ARG A 229 17.62 2.31 -6.24
CA ARG A 229 17.89 2.53 -4.80
C ARG A 229 18.72 1.43 -4.17
N VAL A 230 19.63 1.81 -3.27
CA VAL A 230 20.31 0.91 -2.34
C VAL A 230 19.62 1.03 -0.99
N VAL A 231 18.80 0.04 -0.64
CA VAL A 231 18.11 -0.03 0.64
C VAL A 231 19.02 -0.68 1.68
N THR A 232 19.35 0.06 2.72
CA THR A 232 20.35 -0.30 3.73
C THR A 232 19.89 0.03 5.15
N CYS A 233 20.75 -0.22 6.13
CA CYS A 233 20.54 0.11 7.53
C CYS A 233 21.86 0.55 8.18
N GLU A 234 21.78 1.16 9.37
CA GLU A 234 22.95 1.63 10.12
C GLU A 234 24.01 0.51 10.34
N THR A 235 23.56 -0.72 10.59
CA THR A 235 24.41 -1.89 10.81
C THR A 235 25.24 -2.30 9.58
N ASP A 236 24.82 -1.89 8.39
CA ASP A 236 25.51 -2.11 7.11
C ASP A 236 26.19 -0.84 6.57
N ARG A 237 26.19 0.29 7.29
CA ARG A 237 26.86 1.54 6.88
C ARG A 237 28.32 1.30 6.45
N LYS A 238 29.08 0.55 7.26
CA LYS A 238 30.49 0.21 6.96
C LYS A 238 30.63 -0.62 5.67
N LEU A 239 29.72 -1.56 5.45
CA LEU A 239 29.69 -2.39 4.23
C LEU A 239 29.40 -1.52 2.99
N CYS A 240 28.45 -0.59 3.11
CA CYS A 240 28.09 0.35 2.05
C CYS A 240 29.26 1.27 1.71
N CYS A 241 29.89 1.88 2.70
CA CYS A 241 31.05 2.74 2.50
C CYS A 241 32.21 2.00 1.81
N GLN A 242 32.42 0.72 2.11
CA GLN A 242 33.52 -0.08 1.53
C GLN A 242 33.23 -0.61 0.12
N ARG A 243 31.98 -0.98 -0.19
CA ARG A 243 31.63 -1.59 -1.49
C ARG A 243 31.01 -0.62 -2.49
N TYR A 244 30.36 0.42 -2.00
CA TYR A 244 29.49 1.31 -2.76
C TYR A 244 29.75 2.80 -2.47
N GLY A 245 30.90 3.13 -1.87
CA GLY A 245 31.24 4.52 -1.47
C GLY A 245 31.36 5.50 -2.64
N GLU A 246 31.64 5.01 -3.86
CA GLU A 246 31.69 5.78 -5.10
C GLU A 246 30.32 6.05 -5.73
N LEU A 247 29.25 5.42 -5.23
CA LEU A 247 27.89 5.66 -5.71
C LEU A 247 27.32 6.98 -5.16
N ASP A 248 26.43 7.62 -5.92
CA ASP A 248 25.70 8.81 -5.48
C ASP A 248 24.98 8.53 -4.14
N LYS A 249 25.20 9.40 -3.14
CA LYS A 249 24.58 9.31 -1.82
C LYS A 249 23.05 9.37 -1.90
N ALA A 250 22.48 9.99 -2.93
CA ALA A 250 21.03 10.02 -3.18
C ALA A 250 20.42 8.65 -3.50
N LEU A 251 21.23 7.63 -3.81
CA LEU A 251 20.77 6.25 -3.99
C LEU A 251 20.44 5.54 -2.67
N PHE A 252 21.00 5.97 -1.54
CA PHE A 252 20.97 5.22 -0.28
C PHE A 252 19.76 5.61 0.58
N CYS A 253 18.90 4.62 0.81
CA CYS A 253 17.70 4.80 1.63
C CYS A 253 17.53 3.68 2.67
N SER A 254 16.70 3.93 3.68
CA SER A 254 16.20 2.91 4.60
C SER A 254 14.99 2.19 4.00
N SER A 255 14.53 1.16 4.69
CA SER A 255 13.32 0.42 4.33
C SER A 255 12.04 1.26 4.38
N GLU A 256 12.04 2.42 5.05
CA GLU A 256 10.90 3.34 5.04
C GLU A 256 10.61 3.90 3.64
N PHE A 257 11.61 4.09 2.77
CA PHE A 257 11.37 4.47 1.37
C PHE A 257 10.45 3.44 0.67
N VAL A 258 10.79 2.16 0.84
CA VAL A 258 10.03 1.03 0.26
C VAL A 258 8.64 0.97 0.89
N MET A 259 8.57 0.88 2.22
CA MET A 259 7.32 0.64 2.93
C MET A 259 6.35 1.83 2.83
N ALA A 260 6.82 3.08 2.92
CA ALA A 260 5.96 4.25 2.78
C ALA A 260 5.42 4.40 1.35
N SER A 261 6.27 4.20 0.33
CA SER A 261 5.85 4.30 -1.07
C SER A 261 4.84 3.22 -1.45
N VAL A 262 5.06 1.98 -1.01
CA VAL A 262 4.11 0.87 -1.26
C VAL A 262 2.80 1.06 -0.50
N PHE A 263 2.84 1.55 0.74
CA PHE A 263 1.62 1.75 1.52
C PHE A 263 0.72 2.84 0.92
N ARG A 264 1.32 3.87 0.31
CA ARG A 264 0.61 4.99 -0.33
C ARG A 264 0.38 4.82 -1.83
N GLN A 265 1.07 3.87 -2.47
CA GLN A 265 1.12 3.68 -3.92
C GLN A 265 1.51 4.95 -4.69
N GLU A 266 2.48 5.67 -4.13
CA GLU A 266 3.12 6.86 -4.70
C GLU A 266 4.61 6.82 -4.32
N ILE A 267 5.50 7.49 -5.06
CA ILE A 267 6.93 7.52 -4.66
C ILE A 267 7.11 8.54 -3.54
N VAL A 268 7.45 8.06 -2.34
CA VAL A 268 7.69 8.87 -1.15
C VAL A 268 9.15 8.77 -0.75
N ASP A 269 9.88 9.87 -0.83
CA ASP A 269 11.25 10.03 -0.32
C ASP A 269 11.25 10.92 0.93
N PRO A 270 10.84 10.41 2.11
CA PRO A 270 10.85 11.21 3.32
C PRO A 270 12.30 11.42 3.77
N PRO A 271 12.66 12.59 4.35
CA PRO A 271 14.03 12.84 4.82
C PRO A 271 14.55 11.77 5.80
N THR A 272 13.66 11.17 6.59
CA THR A 272 13.94 10.06 7.53
C THR A 272 14.32 8.74 6.85
N ALA A 273 14.03 8.59 5.55
CA ALA A 273 14.48 7.43 4.78
C ALA A 273 15.89 7.60 4.21
N ARG A 274 16.51 8.79 4.22
CA ARG A 274 17.85 8.97 3.64
C ARG A 274 18.91 8.45 4.60
N ILE A 275 19.80 7.57 4.12
CA ILE A 275 20.92 7.06 4.92
C ILE A 275 22.22 7.66 4.40
N ASP A 276 22.87 8.46 5.23
CA ASP A 276 24.25 8.86 4.99
C ASP A 276 25.17 7.64 5.17
N ILE A 277 25.86 7.22 4.12
CA ILE A 277 26.85 6.14 4.17
C ILE A 277 28.29 6.63 4.35
N THR A 278 28.51 7.95 4.49
CA THR A 278 29.85 8.51 4.69
C THR A 278 30.49 7.89 5.93
N ALA A 279 31.77 7.51 5.81
CA ALA A 279 32.54 7.03 6.95
C ALA A 279 32.49 8.07 8.09
N PRO A 280 32.36 7.65 9.37
CA PRO A 280 32.52 8.57 10.48
C PRO A 280 33.92 9.16 10.39
N GLY A 281 33.99 10.46 10.09
CA GLY A 281 35.25 11.10 9.76
C GLY A 281 36.29 10.87 10.85
N ARG A 282 37.54 10.62 10.45
CA ARG A 282 38.66 11.03 11.29
C ARG A 282 38.38 12.49 11.65
N ARG A 283 38.20 12.80 12.93
CA ARG A 283 38.15 14.19 13.37
C ARG A 283 39.43 14.83 12.83
N SER A 284 39.29 15.78 11.91
CA SER A 284 40.37 16.70 11.59
C SER A 284 40.74 17.36 12.92
N ARG A 285 41.88 16.96 13.49
CA ARG A 285 42.44 17.69 14.62
C ARG A 285 42.71 19.11 14.13
N PRO A 286 42.41 20.13 14.96
CA PRO A 286 42.83 21.49 14.69
C PRO A 286 44.36 21.57 14.65
#